data_AF-A0A6A5TV76-F1
#
_entry.id   AF-A0A6A5TV76-F1
#
_cell.length_a   1.000
_cell.length_b   1.000
_cell.length_c   1.000
_cell.angle_alpha   90.00
_cell.angle_beta   90.00
_cell.angle_gamma   90.00
#
_symmetry.space_group_name_H-M   'P 1'
#
loop_
_entity.id
_entity.type
_entity.pdbx_description
1 polymer ?
#
loop_
_entity_poly.entity_id
_entity_poly.type
_entity_poly.pdbx_seq_one_letter_code
_entity_poly.pdbx_strand_id
1 'polypeptide(L)'
;NREMKNILPLIYLTAFLFLFGESLQPAPRIEIYERVICQSFYHNNNNSNNHKPNREDTQDCKTAPIQQELAFLIGIERLSIIIPSLLAIPFSALADHLGHNRILSLALLGVLLEESWPFLICWFPAIFLIRLVWLHFFFSLIGGGTTVIVTLLHVIIAKVVDARDRTRVFFRVRAAGVGASILGYAMAGVLMKGGGAWVAWSVGNVSLGLAAAVAIMIPKTVGAGEEEACVDEGDGESAVVQWSAWTGAARTLGKQARGMVVRNGRVLILLASCFLCQLAGDSVGLLMIIYVSKRYGWSFADANMLNSMEMAFEFVSLILLLPLLTSFLSKRGLSAFYNNKYTAQASIAALAVGCICIAFAPVAGIAILGMLLPSIPSIPSPLVLTSSCRLDYNSIGSRSRFPPPLSCYKHGRCE
;
A
#
# COMPACT_ATOMS: atom_id res chain seq x y z
N ASN A 1 5.75 30.04 9.11
CA ASN A 1 4.82 29.99 7.95
C ASN A 1 5.49 29.93 6.56
N ARG A 2 6.76 30.35 6.39
CA ARG A 2 7.49 30.22 5.10
C ARG A 2 8.10 28.82 4.90
N GLU A 3 8.53 28.17 5.98
CA GLU A 3 9.08 26.80 5.92
C GLU A 3 8.02 25.74 5.58
N MET A 4 6.82 25.81 6.17
CA MET A 4 5.71 24.89 5.84
C MET A 4 5.32 24.94 4.35
N LYS A 5 5.39 26.12 3.72
CA LYS A 5 5.09 26.28 2.28
C LYS A 5 6.10 25.57 1.39
N ASN A 6 7.33 25.37 1.85
CA ASN A 6 8.37 24.68 1.08
C ASN A 6 8.34 23.18 1.31
N ILE A 7 7.97 22.70 2.51
CA ILE A 7 7.96 21.26 2.85
C ILE A 7 6.82 20.51 2.17
N LEU A 8 5.62 21.11 2.18
CA LEU A 8 4.42 20.47 1.67
C LEU A 8 4.50 20.03 0.18
N PRO A 9 5.02 20.84 -0.77
CA PRO A 9 5.20 20.39 -2.15
C PRO A 9 6.20 19.23 -2.28
N LEU A 10 7.25 19.18 -1.46
CA LEU A 10 8.16 18.03 -1.45
C LEU A 10 7.44 16.75 -1.00
N ILE A 11 6.62 16.82 0.04
CA ILE A 11 5.82 15.67 0.50
C ILE A 11 4.86 15.21 -0.60
N TYR A 12 4.16 16.15 -1.27
CA TYR A 12 3.30 15.83 -2.39
C TYR A 12 4.06 15.16 -3.54
N LEU A 13 5.24 15.68 -3.88
CA LEU A 13 6.08 15.15 -4.94
C LEU A 13 6.62 13.76 -4.59
N THR A 14 7.13 13.54 -3.38
CA THR A 14 7.56 12.22 -2.90
C THR A 14 6.42 11.22 -2.95
N ALA A 15 5.24 11.57 -2.42
CA ALA A 15 4.07 10.69 -2.42
C ALA A 15 3.62 10.35 -3.85
N PHE A 16 3.58 11.35 -4.74
CA PHE A 16 3.22 11.15 -6.15
C PHE A 16 4.20 10.23 -6.86
N LEU A 17 5.51 10.50 -6.79
CA LEU A 17 6.54 9.69 -7.45
C LEU A 17 6.60 8.25 -6.91
N PHE A 18 6.41 8.09 -5.61
CA PHE A 18 6.35 6.77 -4.98
C PHE A 18 5.16 5.96 -5.51
N LEU A 19 3.94 6.51 -5.44
CA LEU A 19 2.72 5.82 -5.86
C LEU A 19 2.67 5.60 -7.38
N PHE A 20 3.14 6.58 -8.16
CA PHE A 20 3.28 6.43 -9.62
C PHE A 20 4.24 5.29 -9.98
N GLY A 21 5.42 5.25 -9.35
CA GLY A 21 6.42 4.22 -9.61
C GLY A 21 5.99 2.82 -9.16
N GLU A 22 5.32 2.72 -8.02
CA GLU A 22 4.80 1.45 -7.48
C GLU A 22 3.66 0.89 -8.34
N SER A 23 2.73 1.73 -8.81
CA SER A 23 1.62 1.28 -9.66
C SER A 23 2.05 0.95 -11.10
N LEU A 24 3.18 1.46 -11.59
CA LEU A 24 3.63 1.24 -12.96
C LEU A 24 4.32 -0.13 -13.17
N GLN A 25 4.98 -0.67 -12.14
CA GLN A 25 5.84 -1.86 -12.25
C GLN A 25 5.15 -3.25 -12.31
N PRO A 26 3.97 -3.50 -11.71
CA PRO A 26 3.41 -4.85 -11.63
C PRO A 26 3.17 -5.53 -12.97
N ALA A 27 2.56 -4.84 -13.94
CA ALA A 27 2.27 -5.42 -15.25
C ALA A 27 3.53 -5.79 -16.07
N PRO A 28 4.52 -4.90 -16.26
CA PRO A 28 5.74 -5.28 -16.98
C PRO A 28 6.53 -6.37 -16.26
N ARG A 29 6.51 -6.40 -14.92
CA ARG A 29 7.11 -7.49 -14.13
C ARG A 29 6.48 -8.83 -14.46
N ILE A 30 5.14 -8.92 -14.45
CA ILE A 30 4.41 -10.16 -14.74
C ILE A 30 4.71 -10.65 -16.17
N GLU A 31 4.74 -9.75 -17.16
CA GLU A 31 5.08 -10.10 -18.53
C GLU A 31 6.50 -10.68 -18.65
N ILE A 32 7.47 -10.05 -17.99
CA ILE A 32 8.86 -10.52 -18.02
C ILE A 32 9.00 -11.86 -17.29
N TYR A 33 8.31 -12.07 -16.16
CA TYR A 33 8.30 -13.36 -15.47
C TYR A 33 7.73 -14.46 -16.35
N GLU A 34 6.60 -14.22 -17.02
CA GLU A 34 6.01 -15.18 -17.96
C GLU A 34 7.02 -15.55 -19.04
N ARG A 35 7.67 -14.55 -19.62
CA ARG A 35 8.66 -14.76 -20.69
C ARG A 35 9.84 -15.60 -20.21
N VAL A 36 10.40 -15.31 -19.04
CA VAL A 36 11.55 -16.06 -18.49
C VAL A 36 11.17 -17.51 -18.16
N ILE A 37 10.01 -17.72 -17.51
CA ILE A 37 9.51 -19.07 -17.19
C ILE A 37 9.24 -19.86 -18.49
N CYS A 38 8.59 -19.23 -19.47
CA CYS A 38 8.28 -19.84 -20.75
C CYS A 38 9.54 -20.29 -21.51
N GLN A 39 10.56 -19.43 -21.57
CA GLN A 39 11.83 -19.76 -22.19
C GLN A 39 12.52 -20.94 -21.52
N SER A 40 12.55 -20.98 -20.18
CA SER A 40 13.13 -22.10 -19.44
C SER A 40 12.36 -23.41 -19.65
N PHE A 41 11.03 -23.35 -19.71
CA PHE A 41 10.17 -24.52 -19.91
C PHE A 41 10.45 -25.20 -21.27
N TYR A 42 10.46 -24.42 -22.35
CA TYR A 42 10.72 -24.96 -23.69
C TYR A 42 12.18 -25.36 -23.90
N HIS A 43 13.15 -24.66 -23.27
CA HIS A 43 14.56 -25.06 -23.33
C HIS A 43 14.78 -26.45 -22.70
N ASN A 44 14.17 -26.70 -21.54
CA ASN A 44 14.28 -28.01 -20.87
C ASN A 44 13.60 -29.13 -21.66
N ASN A 45 12.43 -28.87 -22.25
CA ASN A 45 11.72 -29.88 -23.05
C ASN A 45 12.46 -30.22 -24.36
N ASN A 46 13.06 -29.23 -25.04
CA ASN A 46 13.87 -29.47 -26.23
C ASN A 46 15.16 -30.23 -25.93
N ASN A 47 15.77 -30.06 -24.75
CA ASN A 47 16.93 -30.85 -24.36
C ASN A 47 16.55 -32.30 -24.00
N SER A 48 15.33 -32.54 -23.52
CA SER A 48 14.83 -33.87 -23.16
C SER A 48 14.38 -34.68 -24.38
N ASN A 49 13.82 -34.02 -25.39
CA ASN A 49 13.38 -34.66 -26.62
C ASN A 49 14.40 -34.34 -27.71
N ASN A 50 15.18 -35.32 -28.17
CA ASN A 50 16.09 -35.25 -29.34
C ASN A 50 15.34 -34.98 -30.68
N HIS A 51 14.27 -34.19 -30.65
CA HIS A 51 13.47 -33.82 -31.79
C HIS A 51 13.94 -32.47 -32.31
N LYS A 52 14.34 -32.43 -33.59
CA LYS A 52 14.69 -31.17 -34.26
C LYS A 52 13.51 -30.20 -34.13
N PRO A 53 13.74 -28.93 -33.74
CA PRO A 53 12.65 -27.98 -33.60
C PRO A 53 12.06 -27.74 -34.99
N ASN A 54 10.80 -28.16 -35.19
CA ASN A 54 10.01 -27.66 -36.31
C ASN A 54 9.88 -26.15 -36.12
N ARG A 55 10.36 -25.40 -37.12
CA ARG A 55 10.56 -23.94 -37.08
C ARG A 55 9.27 -23.10 -37.00
N GLU A 56 8.11 -23.72 -36.77
CA GLU A 56 6.79 -23.10 -36.84
C GLU A 56 5.95 -23.23 -35.56
N ASP A 57 6.41 -23.94 -34.52
CA ASP A 57 5.70 -23.93 -33.24
C ASP A 57 5.96 -22.59 -32.52
N THR A 58 5.00 -21.67 -32.70
CA THR A 58 4.91 -20.43 -31.92
C THR A 58 4.86 -20.84 -30.44
N GLN A 59 5.91 -20.53 -29.67
CA GLN A 59 5.99 -20.89 -28.26
C GLN A 59 4.78 -20.32 -27.50
N ASP A 60 3.86 -21.20 -27.10
CA ASP A 60 2.68 -20.79 -26.36
C ASP A 60 3.00 -20.67 -24.86
N CYS A 61 3.19 -19.43 -24.41
CA CYS A 61 3.45 -19.14 -23.00
C CYS A 61 2.18 -19.17 -22.13
N LYS A 62 0.98 -19.38 -22.71
CA LYS A 62 -0.30 -19.42 -21.98
C LYS A 62 -0.71 -20.82 -21.53
N THR A 63 0.14 -21.83 -21.75
CA THR A 63 -0.11 -23.20 -21.29
C THR A 63 -0.27 -23.28 -19.76
N ALA A 64 -1.09 -24.23 -19.29
CA ALA A 64 -1.39 -24.41 -17.87
C ALA A 64 -0.18 -24.48 -16.92
N PRO A 65 0.91 -25.25 -17.21
CA PRO A 65 2.06 -25.32 -16.32
C PRO A 65 2.80 -23.99 -16.16
N ILE A 66 2.96 -23.22 -17.24
CA ILE A 66 3.64 -21.91 -17.20
C ILE A 66 2.84 -20.92 -16.35
N GLN A 67 1.52 -20.85 -16.57
CA GLN A 67 0.64 -19.94 -15.83
C GLN A 67 0.54 -20.30 -14.35
N GLN A 68 0.59 -21.59 -14.01
CA GLN A 68 0.58 -22.05 -12.62
C GLN A 68 1.88 -21.66 -11.89
N GLU A 69 3.04 -21.85 -12.52
CA GLU A 69 4.32 -21.43 -11.94
C GLU A 69 4.39 -19.91 -11.80
N LEU A 70 3.92 -19.16 -12.81
CA LEU A 70 3.83 -17.70 -12.76
C LEU A 70 2.98 -17.22 -11.58
N ALA A 71 1.76 -17.76 -11.43
CA ALA A 71 0.87 -17.40 -10.34
C ALA A 71 1.45 -17.78 -8.97
N PHE A 72 2.13 -18.94 -8.86
CA PHE A 72 2.81 -19.35 -7.64
C PHE A 72 3.95 -18.40 -7.28
N LEU A 73 4.79 -18.03 -8.26
CA LEU A 73 5.93 -17.15 -8.06
C LEU A 73 5.51 -15.78 -7.55
N ILE A 74 4.51 -15.16 -8.19
CA ILE A 74 3.94 -13.86 -7.78
C ILE A 74 3.24 -13.98 -6.42
N GLY A 75 2.54 -15.08 -6.16
CA GLY A 75 1.86 -15.32 -4.90
C GLY A 75 2.83 -15.32 -3.71
N ILE A 76 3.95 -16.04 -3.83
CA ILE A 76 4.99 -16.07 -2.78
C ILE A 76 5.69 -14.72 -2.63
N GLU A 77 6.00 -14.04 -3.75
CA GLU A 77 6.57 -12.68 -3.74
C GLU A 77 5.69 -11.74 -2.90
N ARG A 78 4.37 -11.71 -3.16
CA ARG A 78 3.43 -10.86 -2.42
C ARG A 78 3.29 -11.24 -0.95
N LEU A 79 3.29 -12.53 -0.62
CA LEU A 79 3.23 -12.98 0.78
C LEU A 79 4.48 -12.58 1.58
N SER A 80 5.63 -12.50 0.94
CA SER A 80 6.88 -12.16 1.61
C SER A 80 6.93 -10.73 2.17
N ILE A 81 6.15 -9.81 1.58
CA ILE A 81 6.03 -8.38 1.99
C ILE A 81 5.36 -8.22 3.37
N ILE A 82 4.67 -9.26 3.86
CA ILE A 82 4.11 -9.28 5.22
C ILE A 82 5.22 -9.11 6.27
N ILE A 83 6.40 -9.70 6.04
CA ILE A 83 7.50 -9.68 7.02
C ILE A 83 8.03 -8.26 7.26
N PRO A 84 8.43 -7.48 6.23
CA PRO A 84 8.77 -6.07 6.41
C PRO A 84 7.64 -5.23 7.00
N SER A 85 6.39 -5.50 6.60
CA SER A 85 5.23 -4.71 7.08
C SER A 85 5.00 -4.83 8.59
N LEU A 86 5.36 -5.96 9.22
CA LEU A 86 5.33 -6.10 10.68
C LEU A 86 6.32 -5.19 11.40
N LEU A 87 7.39 -4.78 10.71
CA LEU A 87 8.38 -3.83 11.23
C LEU A 87 7.88 -2.37 11.17
N ALA A 88 6.68 -2.11 10.65
CA ALA A 88 6.19 -0.74 10.54
C ALA A 88 6.07 -0.02 11.89
N ILE A 89 5.65 -0.74 12.95
CA ILE A 89 5.51 -0.18 14.30
C ILE A 89 6.88 0.21 14.88
N PRO A 90 7.91 -0.67 14.95
CA PRO A 90 9.23 -0.29 15.45
C PRO A 90 9.86 0.84 14.66
N PHE A 91 9.81 0.80 13.32
CA PHE A 91 10.40 1.86 12.50
C PHE A 91 9.69 3.20 12.66
N SER A 92 8.36 3.19 12.84
CA SER A 92 7.60 4.42 13.11
C SER A 92 7.99 5.02 14.47
N ALA A 93 8.20 4.21 15.50
CA ALA A 93 8.67 4.68 16.80
C ALA A 93 10.13 5.18 16.74
N LEU A 94 10.99 4.46 16.00
CA LEU A 94 12.38 4.86 15.78
C LEU A 94 12.48 6.21 15.07
N ALA A 95 11.51 6.52 14.20
CA ALA A 95 11.43 7.78 13.48
C ALA A 95 11.14 9.00 14.38
N ASP A 96 10.47 8.81 15.52
CA ASP A 96 10.26 9.89 16.48
C ASP A 96 11.57 10.36 17.12
N HIS A 97 12.59 9.49 17.22
CA HIS A 97 13.91 9.81 17.78
C HIS A 97 14.95 10.18 16.72
N LEU A 98 15.13 9.35 15.68
CA LEU A 98 16.15 9.59 14.65
C LEU A 98 15.75 10.66 13.64
N GLY A 99 14.47 11.03 13.61
CA GLY A 99 13.86 11.98 12.71
C GLY A 99 13.08 11.30 11.57
N HIS A 100 11.85 11.77 11.37
CA HIS A 100 10.90 11.25 10.39
C HIS A 100 11.46 11.18 8.97
N ASN A 101 12.18 12.22 8.55
CA ASN A 101 12.70 12.25 7.19
C ASN A 101 13.80 11.20 6.94
N ARG A 102 14.66 10.94 7.94
CA ARG A 102 15.74 9.95 7.76
C ARG A 102 15.18 8.55 7.60
N ILE A 103 14.21 8.18 8.44
CA ILE A 103 13.55 6.88 8.33
C ILE A 103 12.70 6.78 7.07
N LEU A 104 12.02 7.86 6.65
CA LEU A 104 11.30 7.90 5.37
C LEU A 104 12.23 7.66 4.18
N SER A 105 13.39 8.32 4.15
CA SER A 105 14.40 8.14 3.09
C SER A 105 14.97 6.71 3.09
N LEU A 106 15.25 6.15 4.27
CA LEU A 106 15.70 4.77 4.42
C LEU A 106 14.64 3.75 3.96
N ALA A 107 13.37 4.00 4.26
CA ALA A 107 12.24 3.19 3.81
C ALA A 107 12.09 3.21 2.28
N LEU A 108 12.18 4.41 1.67
CA LEU A 108 12.14 4.55 0.21
C LEU A 108 13.34 3.87 -0.47
N LEU A 109 14.53 3.96 0.13
CA LEU A 109 15.71 3.25 -0.38
C LEU A 109 15.54 1.72 -0.29
N GLY A 110 15.00 1.22 0.83
CA GLY A 110 14.71 -0.21 1.01
C GLY A 110 13.74 -0.74 -0.04
N VAL A 111 12.67 0.02 -0.33
CA VAL A 111 11.69 -0.33 -1.38
C VAL A 111 12.29 -0.20 -2.79
N LEU A 112 13.14 0.79 -3.05
CA LEU A 112 13.86 0.88 -4.33
C LEU A 112 14.72 -0.35 -4.58
N LEU A 113 15.48 -0.79 -3.57
CA LEU A 113 16.32 -1.99 -3.66
C LEU A 113 15.49 -3.26 -3.78
N GLU A 114 14.39 -3.35 -3.03
CA GLU A 114 13.41 -4.44 -3.14
C GLU A 114 12.89 -4.58 -4.59
N GLU A 115 12.49 -3.48 -5.22
CA GLU A 115 11.92 -3.47 -6.57
C GLU A 115 12.99 -3.65 -7.67
N SER A 116 14.22 -3.20 -7.40
CA SER A 116 15.36 -3.36 -8.30
C SER A 116 15.91 -4.80 -8.32
N TRP A 117 15.72 -5.57 -7.24
CA TRP A 117 16.24 -6.93 -7.15
C TRP A 117 15.63 -7.88 -8.19
N PRO A 118 14.29 -8.01 -8.31
CA PRO A 118 13.71 -8.84 -9.36
C PRO A 118 14.01 -8.34 -10.78
N PHE A 119 14.17 -7.02 -10.96
CA PHE A 119 14.60 -6.43 -12.23
C PHE A 119 15.98 -6.97 -12.63
N LEU A 120 16.93 -6.98 -11.70
CA LEU A 120 18.29 -7.51 -11.92
C LEU A 120 18.29 -9.01 -12.21
N ILE A 121 17.53 -9.80 -11.44
CA ILE A 121 17.45 -11.25 -11.62
C ILE A 121 16.91 -11.60 -13.02
N CYS A 122 15.85 -10.91 -13.45
CA CYS A 122 15.26 -11.16 -14.76
C CYS A 122 16.08 -10.64 -15.94
N TRP A 123 17.03 -9.72 -15.69
CA TRP A 123 17.93 -9.21 -16.72
C TRP A 123 18.95 -10.26 -17.15
N PHE A 124 19.34 -11.16 -16.24
CA PHE A 124 20.28 -12.25 -16.51
C PHE A 124 19.64 -13.64 -16.30
N PRO A 125 18.63 -14.01 -17.09
CA PRO A 125 17.87 -15.26 -16.89
C PRO A 125 18.71 -16.52 -17.18
N ALA A 126 19.83 -16.37 -17.89
CA ALA A 126 20.77 -17.47 -18.16
C ALA A 126 21.68 -17.81 -16.98
N ILE A 127 21.86 -16.88 -16.03
CA ILE A 127 22.78 -17.02 -14.89
C ILE A 127 21.99 -17.30 -13.61
N PHE A 128 20.90 -16.57 -13.39
CA PHE A 128 20.12 -16.64 -12.15
C PHE A 128 18.85 -17.47 -12.31
N LEU A 129 18.54 -18.27 -11.30
CA LEU A 129 17.25 -18.94 -11.19
C LEU A 129 16.15 -17.91 -10.84
N ILE A 130 15.02 -17.99 -11.52
CA ILE A 130 13.89 -17.06 -11.29
C ILE A 130 13.39 -17.06 -9.83
N ARG A 131 13.58 -18.16 -9.09
CA ARG A 131 13.22 -18.28 -7.66
C ARG A 131 14.03 -17.36 -6.74
N LEU A 132 15.18 -16.84 -7.18
CA LEU A 132 15.95 -15.84 -6.42
C LEU A 132 15.20 -14.52 -6.24
N VAL A 133 14.17 -14.26 -7.06
CA VAL A 133 13.25 -13.12 -6.88
C VAL A 133 12.72 -13.05 -5.46
N TRP A 134 12.44 -14.20 -4.81
CA TRP A 134 11.90 -14.25 -3.44
C TRP A 134 12.79 -13.62 -2.37
N LEU A 135 14.05 -13.31 -2.66
CA LEU A 135 14.94 -12.60 -1.73
C LEU A 135 14.68 -11.08 -1.69
N HIS A 136 13.79 -10.54 -2.52
CA HIS A 136 13.52 -9.10 -2.60
C HIS A 136 13.15 -8.47 -1.24
N PHE A 137 12.35 -9.17 -0.42
CA PHE A 137 11.88 -8.62 0.86
C PHE A 137 13.02 -8.30 1.84
N PHE A 138 14.19 -8.95 1.74
CA PHE A 138 15.35 -8.66 2.59
C PHE A 138 15.81 -7.21 2.48
N PHE A 139 15.73 -6.63 1.28
CA PHE A 139 16.09 -5.22 1.06
C PHE A 139 15.08 -4.27 1.72
N SER A 140 13.80 -4.66 1.72
CA SER A 140 12.72 -3.92 2.37
C SER A 140 12.81 -3.92 3.90
N LEU A 141 13.43 -4.95 4.51
CA LEU A 141 13.65 -5.04 5.97
C LEU A 141 14.49 -3.87 6.51
N ILE A 142 15.39 -3.31 5.70
CA ILE A 142 16.28 -2.20 6.09
C ILE A 142 15.47 -0.96 6.47
N GLY A 143 14.30 -0.76 5.86
CA GLY A 143 13.46 0.42 6.07
C GLY A 143 12.02 0.13 6.49
N GLY A 144 11.67 -1.12 6.75
CA GLY A 144 10.32 -1.56 7.17
C GLY A 144 9.25 -1.51 6.07
N GLY A 145 9.66 -1.35 4.82
CA GLY A 145 8.82 -1.45 3.63
C GLY A 145 7.79 -0.33 3.40
N THR A 146 6.87 -0.59 2.46
CA THR A 146 5.89 0.39 1.96
C THR A 146 4.97 0.93 3.06
N THR A 147 4.61 0.10 4.03
CA THR A 147 3.77 0.48 5.18
C THR A 147 4.41 1.61 6.00
N VAL A 148 5.74 1.59 6.19
CA VAL A 148 6.48 2.66 6.89
C VAL A 148 6.42 3.96 6.10
N ILE A 149 6.63 3.91 4.79
CA ILE A 149 6.60 5.09 3.90
C ILE A 149 5.25 5.80 4.03
N VAL A 150 4.15 5.07 3.82
CA VAL A 150 2.79 5.64 3.89
C VAL A 150 2.52 6.19 5.29
N THR A 151 2.92 5.47 6.34
CA THR A 151 2.72 5.92 7.73
C THR A 151 3.47 7.20 8.03
N LEU A 152 4.76 7.28 7.67
CA LEU A 152 5.60 8.44 7.93
C LEU A 152 5.17 9.66 7.12
N LEU A 153 4.76 9.49 5.86
CA LEU A 153 4.17 10.59 5.08
C LEU A 153 2.97 11.19 5.82
N HIS A 154 2.08 10.37 6.36
CA HIS A 154 0.92 10.85 7.13
C HIS A 154 1.32 11.52 8.45
N VAL A 155 2.31 10.99 9.15
CA VAL A 155 2.83 11.57 10.41
C VAL A 155 3.46 12.94 10.14
N ILE A 156 4.28 13.07 9.10
CA ILE A 156 4.93 14.33 8.74
C ILE A 156 3.88 15.38 8.37
N ILE A 157 2.87 15.03 7.57
CA ILE A 157 1.76 15.95 7.25
C ILE A 157 1.03 16.39 8.53
N ALA A 158 0.75 15.48 9.46
CA ALA A 158 0.08 15.81 10.71
C ALA A 158 0.90 16.78 11.59
N LYS A 159 2.23 16.71 11.52
CA LYS A 159 3.16 17.58 12.25
C LYS A 159 3.33 18.95 11.60
N VAL A 160 3.35 19.01 10.26
CA VAL A 160 3.60 20.26 9.51
C VAL A 160 2.31 21.06 9.27
N VAL A 161 1.13 20.43 9.35
CA VAL A 161 -0.16 21.08 9.08
C VAL A 161 -0.99 21.27 10.34
N ASP A 162 -1.45 22.49 10.53
CA ASP A 162 -2.38 22.86 11.60
C ASP A 162 -3.65 22.01 11.58
N ALA A 163 -4.21 21.76 12.76
CA ALA A 163 -5.39 20.90 12.93
C ALA A 163 -6.60 21.33 12.09
N ARG A 164 -6.74 22.64 11.79
CA ARG A 164 -7.85 23.19 10.99
C ARG A 164 -7.78 22.80 9.51
N ASP A 165 -6.59 22.73 8.93
CA ASP A 165 -6.39 22.45 7.50
C ASP A 165 -5.93 21.01 7.22
N ARG A 166 -5.55 20.25 8.26
CA ARG A 166 -5.02 18.89 8.17
C ARG A 166 -5.90 17.95 7.36
N THR A 167 -7.22 17.97 7.60
CA THR A 167 -8.18 17.12 6.86
C THR A 167 -8.19 17.45 5.36
N ARG A 168 -8.12 18.75 5.01
CA ARG A 168 -8.08 19.19 3.61
C ARG A 168 -6.78 18.75 2.92
N VAL A 169 -5.65 18.86 3.63
CA VAL A 169 -4.35 18.43 3.10
C VAL A 169 -4.32 16.91 2.90
N PHE A 170 -4.79 16.12 3.87
CA PHE A 170 -4.89 14.66 3.71
C PHE A 170 -5.76 14.26 2.54
N PHE A 171 -6.91 14.93 2.36
CA PHE A 171 -7.77 14.68 1.20
C PHE A 171 -7.05 14.95 -0.12
N ARG A 172 -6.33 16.07 -0.22
CA ARG A 172 -5.53 16.41 -1.40
C ARG A 172 -4.40 15.42 -1.66
N VAL A 173 -3.68 14.99 -0.62
CA VAL A 173 -2.58 14.00 -0.74
C VAL A 173 -3.13 12.68 -1.25
N ARG A 174 -4.26 12.23 -0.70
CA ARG A 174 -4.92 11.01 -1.16
C ARG A 174 -5.40 11.13 -2.60
N ALA A 175 -6.02 12.26 -2.98
CA ALA A 175 -6.46 12.49 -4.34
C ALA A 175 -5.28 12.50 -5.34
N ALA A 176 -4.18 13.17 -4.97
CA ALA A 176 -2.95 13.16 -5.77
C ALA A 176 -2.36 11.74 -5.89
N GLY A 177 -2.39 10.96 -4.80
CA GLY A 177 -1.91 9.58 -4.80
C GLY A 177 -2.73 8.66 -5.70
N VAL A 178 -4.06 8.74 -5.65
CA VAL A 178 -4.94 7.98 -6.55
C VAL A 178 -4.72 8.41 -8.01
N GLY A 179 -4.58 9.71 -8.26
CA GLY A 179 -4.22 10.23 -9.58
C GLY A 179 -2.87 9.69 -10.09
N ALA A 180 -1.87 9.59 -9.21
CA ALA A 180 -0.57 9.01 -9.50
C ALA A 180 -0.69 7.53 -9.89
N SER A 181 -1.49 6.74 -9.18
CA SER A 181 -1.72 5.32 -9.48
C SER A 181 -2.46 5.13 -10.81
N ILE A 182 -3.49 5.93 -11.09
CA ILE A 182 -4.20 5.91 -12.39
C ILE A 182 -3.21 6.16 -13.52
N LEU A 183 -2.38 7.21 -13.38
CA LEU A 183 -1.37 7.54 -14.37
C LEU A 183 -0.31 6.43 -14.48
N GLY A 184 0.11 5.82 -13.37
CA GLY A 184 1.07 4.72 -13.33
C GLY A 184 0.59 3.50 -14.12
N TYR A 185 -0.63 3.03 -13.87
CA TYR A 185 -1.21 1.90 -14.61
C TYR A 185 -1.42 2.23 -16.09
N ALA A 186 -1.94 3.42 -16.41
CA ALA A 186 -2.13 3.85 -17.80
C ALA A 186 -0.79 3.94 -18.56
N MET A 187 0.22 4.57 -17.95
CA MET A 187 1.55 4.71 -18.55
C MET A 187 2.23 3.35 -18.71
N ALA A 188 2.10 2.43 -17.77
CA ALA A 188 2.62 1.06 -17.92
C ALA A 188 2.10 0.41 -19.22
N GLY A 189 0.79 0.45 -19.46
CA GLY A 189 0.19 -0.12 -20.68
C GLY A 189 0.71 0.54 -21.97
N VAL A 190 0.83 1.87 -21.99
CA VAL A 190 1.35 2.62 -23.16
C VAL A 190 2.83 2.32 -23.40
N LEU A 191 3.65 2.35 -22.35
CA LEU A 191 5.09 2.06 -22.41
C LEU A 191 5.35 0.62 -22.85
N MET A 192 4.57 -0.35 -22.35
CA MET A 192 4.68 -1.75 -22.75
C MET A 192 4.39 -1.94 -24.24
N LYS A 193 3.38 -1.26 -24.80
CA LYS A 193 3.06 -1.32 -26.24
C LYS A 193 4.10 -0.66 -27.13
N GLY A 194 4.64 0.49 -26.72
CA GLY A 194 5.56 1.28 -27.56
C GLY A 194 7.04 0.92 -27.41
N GLY A 195 7.51 0.74 -26.17
CA GLY A 195 8.92 0.54 -25.83
C GLY A 195 9.24 -0.83 -25.22
N GLY A 196 8.22 -1.67 -24.97
CA GLY A 196 8.37 -2.98 -24.34
C GLY A 196 8.35 -2.93 -22.80
N ALA A 197 8.14 -4.09 -22.18
CA ALA A 197 8.00 -4.23 -20.73
C ALA A 197 9.22 -3.72 -19.93
N TRP A 198 10.43 -3.87 -20.46
CA TRP A 198 11.66 -3.38 -19.82
C TRP A 198 11.67 -1.87 -19.63
N VAL A 199 11.24 -1.11 -20.65
CA VAL A 199 11.21 0.36 -20.59
C VAL A 199 10.21 0.81 -19.52
N ALA A 200 9.02 0.20 -19.48
CA ALA A 200 8.04 0.48 -18.43
C ALA A 200 8.64 0.20 -17.04
N TRP A 201 9.22 -0.98 -16.81
CA TRP A 201 9.79 -1.31 -15.51
C TRP A 201 10.95 -0.36 -15.09
N SER A 202 11.81 0.03 -16.03
CA SER A 202 12.87 1.02 -15.77
C SER A 202 12.32 2.39 -15.37
N VAL A 203 11.26 2.87 -16.03
CA VAL A 203 10.60 4.13 -15.66
C VAL A 203 10.05 4.09 -14.24
N GLY A 204 9.45 2.97 -13.83
CA GLY A 204 8.97 2.77 -12.46
C GLY A 204 10.10 2.84 -11.42
N ASN A 205 11.21 2.14 -11.68
CA ASN A 205 12.40 2.18 -10.81
C ASN A 205 13.02 3.59 -10.73
N VAL A 206 13.12 4.30 -11.86
CA VAL A 206 13.62 5.69 -11.88
C VAL A 206 12.72 6.61 -11.07
N SER A 207 11.40 6.42 -11.14
CA SER A 207 10.44 7.18 -10.32
C SER A 207 10.64 6.93 -8.82
N LEU A 208 10.86 5.67 -8.42
CA LEU A 208 11.17 5.34 -7.02
C LEU A 208 12.51 5.94 -6.57
N GLY A 209 13.53 5.92 -7.43
CA GLY A 209 14.82 6.57 -7.17
C GLY A 209 14.68 8.08 -6.98
N LEU A 210 13.85 8.73 -7.81
CA LEU A 210 13.55 10.14 -7.66
C LEU A 210 12.74 10.42 -6.38
N ALA A 211 11.79 9.55 -6.02
CA ALA A 211 11.05 9.68 -4.76
C ALA A 211 11.99 9.63 -3.54
N ALA A 212 12.94 8.70 -3.54
CA ALA A 212 13.99 8.61 -2.51
C ALA A 212 14.88 9.86 -2.48
N ALA A 213 15.29 10.37 -3.65
CA ALA A 213 16.10 11.59 -3.75
C ALA A 213 15.36 12.83 -3.23
N VAL A 214 14.08 13.00 -3.58
CA VAL A 214 13.24 14.10 -3.08
C VAL A 214 13.01 13.97 -1.58
N ALA A 215 12.86 12.76 -1.04
CA ALA A 215 12.72 12.54 0.39
C ALA A 215 13.96 13.04 1.16
N ILE A 216 15.17 12.80 0.66
CA ILE A 216 16.40 13.31 1.29
C ILE A 216 16.38 14.84 1.43
N MET A 217 15.74 15.55 0.50
CA MET A 217 15.62 17.02 0.52
C MET A 217 14.61 17.55 1.55
N ILE A 218 13.76 16.69 2.13
CA ILE A 218 12.80 17.12 3.16
C ILE A 218 13.60 17.55 4.42
N PRO A 219 13.39 18.76 4.96
CA PRO A 219 14.12 19.19 6.15
C PRO A 219 13.75 18.34 7.36
N LYS A 220 14.67 18.26 8.33
CA LYS A 220 14.49 17.45 9.53
C LYS A 220 13.32 18.00 10.37
N THR A 221 12.22 17.26 10.41
CA THR A 221 11.17 17.45 11.41
C THR A 221 11.54 16.63 12.65
N VAL A 222 12.27 17.25 13.58
CA VAL A 222 12.51 16.65 14.91
C VAL A 222 11.17 16.59 15.63
N GLY A 223 10.90 15.49 16.33
CA GLY A 223 9.68 15.36 17.13
C GLY A 223 9.64 16.48 18.17
N ALA A 224 8.48 17.12 18.32
CA ALA A 224 8.21 18.06 19.41
C ALA A 224 8.10 17.32 20.76
N GLY A 225 9.16 16.62 21.14
CA GLY A 225 9.38 16.00 22.44
C GLY A 225 10.68 16.46 23.11
N GLU A 226 11.45 17.32 22.45
CA GLU A 226 12.68 17.93 22.99
C GLU A 226 12.46 19.42 23.27
N GLU A 227 11.58 19.76 24.21
CA GLU A 227 11.69 21.07 24.89
C GLU A 227 11.91 20.98 26.41
N GLU A 228 11.77 19.83 27.09
CA GLU A 228 12.23 19.70 28.48
C GLU A 228 12.66 18.25 28.80
N ALA A 229 13.86 17.87 28.40
CA ALA A 229 14.60 16.83 29.12
C ALA A 229 16.03 17.34 29.28
N CYS A 230 16.32 17.83 30.49
CA CYS A 230 17.64 18.31 30.87
C CYS A 230 18.70 17.30 30.44
N VAL A 231 19.69 17.78 29.69
CA VAL A 231 20.93 17.06 29.40
C VAL A 231 21.61 16.79 30.74
N ASP A 232 21.65 15.52 31.15
CA ASP A 232 22.69 15.02 32.03
C ASP A 232 23.61 14.16 31.16
N GLU A 233 24.86 14.58 31.04
CA GLU A 233 25.92 13.86 30.34
C GLU A 233 26.22 12.55 31.09
N GLY A 234 26.04 11.42 30.41
CA GLY A 234 26.39 10.10 30.91
C GLY A 234 26.60 9.12 29.75
N ASP A 235 27.86 8.74 29.57
CA ASP A 235 28.41 7.96 28.48
C ASP A 235 27.68 6.64 28.14
N GLY A 236 27.66 6.30 26.84
CA GLY A 236 27.90 4.93 26.36
C GLY A 236 26.88 3.80 26.61
N GLU A 237 25.79 4.01 27.37
CA GLU A 237 24.87 2.92 27.78
C GLU A 237 23.43 2.99 27.19
N SER A 238 23.14 4.00 26.36
CA SER A 238 21.77 4.27 25.88
C SER A 238 21.17 3.21 24.94
N ALA A 239 21.97 2.52 24.12
CA ALA A 239 21.41 1.64 23.09
C ALA A 239 20.82 0.32 23.64
N VAL A 240 21.38 -0.23 24.73
CA VAL A 240 20.99 -1.54 25.28
C VAL A 240 19.77 -1.43 26.21
N VAL A 241 19.69 -0.35 27.00
CA VAL A 241 18.53 -0.06 27.87
C VAL A 241 17.26 0.19 27.03
N GLN A 242 17.40 0.74 25.83
CA GLN A 242 16.29 1.22 25.00
C GLN A 242 15.59 0.13 24.16
N TRP A 243 16.30 -0.94 23.76
CA TRP A 243 15.68 -2.14 23.16
C TRP A 243 14.82 -2.91 24.18
N SER A 244 15.23 -2.90 25.46
CA SER A 244 14.46 -3.52 26.55
C SER A 244 13.15 -2.75 26.85
N ALA A 245 13.18 -1.42 26.73
CA ALA A 245 11.99 -0.56 26.86
C ALA A 245 11.00 -0.73 25.70
N TRP A 246 11.49 -0.82 24.44
CA TRP A 246 10.65 -1.10 23.27
C TRP A 246 10.05 -2.51 23.32
N THR A 247 10.83 -3.53 23.69
CA THR A 247 10.28 -4.89 23.88
C THR A 247 9.27 -4.93 25.03
N GLY A 248 9.45 -4.12 26.07
CA GLY A 248 8.47 -3.90 27.14
C GLY A 248 7.18 -3.26 26.64
N ALA A 249 7.25 -2.18 25.86
CA ALA A 249 6.10 -1.51 25.26
C ALA A 249 5.37 -2.40 24.25
N ALA A 250 6.10 -3.10 23.38
CA ALA A 250 5.55 -4.06 22.43
C ALA A 250 4.89 -5.27 23.12
N ARG A 251 5.47 -5.78 24.23
CA ARG A 251 4.84 -6.82 25.06
C ARG A 251 3.58 -6.29 25.75
N THR A 252 3.57 -5.04 26.18
CA THR A 252 2.42 -4.42 26.86
C THR A 252 1.29 -4.14 25.89
N LEU A 253 1.60 -3.58 24.71
CA LEU A 253 0.66 -3.45 23.60
C LEU A 253 0.17 -4.81 23.11
N GLY A 254 1.04 -5.81 23.02
CA GLY A 254 0.67 -7.18 22.67
C GLY A 254 -0.26 -7.83 23.70
N LYS A 255 -0.02 -7.60 25.00
CA LYS A 255 -0.92 -8.04 26.08
C LYS A 255 -2.26 -7.32 26.06
N GLN A 256 -2.27 -6.01 25.81
CA GLN A 256 -3.51 -5.22 25.70
C GLN A 256 -4.30 -5.57 24.43
N ALA A 257 -3.63 -5.75 23.29
CA ALA A 257 -4.24 -6.19 22.04
C ALA A 257 -4.79 -7.61 22.19
N ARG A 258 -4.02 -8.55 22.77
CA ARG A 258 -4.51 -9.90 23.08
C ARG A 258 -5.69 -9.86 24.05
N GLY A 259 -5.62 -9.02 25.08
CA GLY A 259 -6.73 -8.80 26.01
C GLY A 259 -7.99 -8.27 25.31
N MET A 260 -7.85 -7.31 24.39
CA MET A 260 -8.97 -6.76 23.62
C MET A 260 -9.54 -7.75 22.59
N VAL A 261 -8.69 -8.51 21.90
CA VAL A 261 -9.09 -9.46 20.85
C VAL A 261 -9.69 -10.73 21.45
N VAL A 262 -9.08 -11.29 22.50
CA VAL A 262 -9.56 -12.52 23.15
C VAL A 262 -10.83 -12.27 23.97
N ARG A 263 -10.97 -11.08 24.57
CA ARG A 263 -12.15 -10.73 25.39
C ARG A 263 -13.36 -10.31 24.55
N ASN A 264 -13.15 -9.80 23.33
CA ASN A 264 -14.22 -9.34 22.45
C ASN A 264 -14.19 -10.06 21.09
N GLY A 265 -14.91 -11.17 20.97
CA GLY A 265 -15.05 -11.91 19.70
C GLY A 265 -15.57 -11.05 18.53
N ARG A 266 -16.31 -9.97 18.81
CA ARG A 266 -16.75 -9.00 17.79
C ARG A 266 -15.59 -8.24 17.14
N VAL A 267 -14.55 -7.91 17.91
CA VAL A 267 -13.34 -7.24 17.41
C VAL A 267 -12.55 -8.22 16.53
N LEU A 268 -12.44 -9.48 16.96
CA LEU A 268 -11.79 -10.52 16.16
C LEU A 268 -12.49 -10.71 14.80
N ILE A 269 -13.82 -10.78 14.78
CA ILE A 269 -14.60 -10.88 13.54
C ILE A 269 -14.35 -9.66 12.64
N LEU A 270 -14.33 -8.45 13.22
CA LEU A 270 -14.09 -7.23 12.45
C LEU A 270 -12.67 -7.19 11.86
N LEU A 271 -11.65 -7.55 12.63
CA LEU A 271 -10.27 -7.64 12.16
C LEU A 271 -10.10 -8.72 11.09
N ALA A 272 -10.68 -9.90 11.28
CA ALA A 272 -10.65 -10.98 10.30
C ALA A 272 -11.36 -10.57 9.01
N SER A 273 -12.52 -9.90 9.10
CA SER A 273 -13.23 -9.40 7.92
C SER A 273 -12.44 -8.34 7.16
N CYS A 274 -11.79 -7.40 7.88
CA CYS A 274 -10.95 -6.38 7.28
C CYS A 274 -9.75 -7.01 6.56
N PHE A 275 -9.09 -7.99 7.19
CA PHE A 275 -7.98 -8.73 6.61
C PHE A 275 -8.39 -9.46 5.33
N LEU A 276 -9.51 -10.19 5.37
CA LEU A 276 -10.01 -10.91 4.20
C LEU A 276 -10.41 -9.96 3.06
N CYS A 277 -11.05 -8.83 3.36
CA CYS A 277 -11.37 -7.81 2.36
C CYS A 277 -10.11 -7.20 1.73
N GLN A 278 -9.09 -6.90 2.53
CA GLN A 278 -7.81 -6.37 2.06
C GLN A 278 -7.10 -7.39 1.15
N LEU A 279 -7.05 -8.64 1.61
CA LEU A 279 -6.45 -9.74 0.85
C LEU A 279 -7.18 -9.98 -0.49
N ALA A 280 -8.52 -9.91 -0.48
CA ALA A 280 -9.31 -10.02 -1.70
C ALA A 280 -9.03 -8.86 -2.67
N GLY A 281 -8.97 -7.62 -2.19
CA GLY A 281 -8.66 -6.46 -3.03
C GLY A 281 -7.29 -6.58 -3.72
N ASP A 282 -6.25 -6.86 -2.94
CA ASP A 282 -4.88 -6.96 -3.45
C ASP A 282 -4.70 -8.15 -4.42
N SER A 283 -5.39 -9.27 -4.16
CA SER A 283 -5.30 -10.47 -5.01
C SER A 283 -6.07 -10.33 -6.32
N VAL A 284 -7.22 -9.64 -6.33
CA VAL A 284 -8.04 -9.46 -7.54
C VAL A 284 -7.26 -8.69 -8.60
N GLY A 285 -6.62 -7.56 -8.28
CA GLY A 285 -5.92 -6.75 -9.29
C GLY A 285 -4.79 -7.48 -10.02
N LEU A 286 -4.02 -8.32 -9.29
CA LEU A 286 -2.91 -9.09 -9.88
C LEU A 286 -3.38 -10.33 -10.62
N LEU A 287 -4.28 -11.11 -10.01
CA LEU A 287 -4.79 -12.34 -10.62
C LEU A 287 -5.68 -12.03 -11.82
N MET A 288 -6.34 -10.86 -11.83
CA MET A 288 -7.15 -10.42 -12.97
C MET A 288 -6.30 -10.23 -14.22
N ILE A 289 -5.10 -9.63 -14.10
CA ILE A 289 -4.19 -9.47 -15.24
C ILE A 289 -3.86 -10.83 -15.87
N ILE A 290 -3.53 -11.82 -15.04
CA ILE A 290 -3.22 -13.19 -15.48
C ILE A 290 -4.47 -13.87 -16.07
N TYR A 291 -5.59 -13.74 -15.38
CA TYR A 291 -6.88 -14.33 -15.79
C TYR A 291 -7.34 -13.79 -17.14
N VAL A 292 -7.37 -12.46 -17.31
CA VAL A 292 -7.80 -11.80 -18.56
C VAL A 292 -6.88 -12.17 -19.71
N SER A 293 -5.57 -12.21 -19.47
CA SER A 293 -4.61 -12.61 -20.50
C SER A 293 -4.79 -14.06 -20.93
N LYS A 294 -4.97 -15.01 -19.99
CA LYS A 294 -5.16 -16.42 -20.29
C LYS A 294 -6.54 -16.73 -20.89
N ARG A 295 -7.60 -16.10 -20.35
CA ARG A 295 -9.00 -16.40 -20.71
C ARG A 295 -9.44 -15.73 -22.00
N TYR A 296 -9.04 -14.47 -22.21
CA TYR A 296 -9.48 -13.65 -23.34
C TYR A 296 -8.38 -13.39 -24.37
N GLY A 297 -7.15 -13.87 -24.13
CA GLY A 297 -6.02 -13.69 -25.05
C GLY A 297 -5.48 -12.26 -25.11
N TRP A 298 -5.82 -11.42 -24.12
CA TRP A 298 -5.37 -10.02 -24.09
C TRP A 298 -3.88 -9.94 -23.75
N SER A 299 -3.21 -8.92 -24.29
CA SER A 299 -1.86 -8.58 -23.87
C SER A 299 -1.88 -8.11 -22.40
N PHE A 300 -0.77 -8.31 -21.67
CA PHE A 300 -0.68 -7.79 -20.30
C PHE A 300 -0.79 -6.26 -20.24
N ALA A 301 -0.36 -5.57 -21.30
CA ALA A 301 -0.53 -4.13 -21.44
C ALA A 301 -2.01 -3.71 -21.49
N ASP A 302 -2.84 -4.43 -22.26
CA ASP A 302 -4.29 -4.17 -22.35
C ASP A 302 -5.00 -4.54 -21.04
N ALA A 303 -4.65 -5.68 -20.47
CA ALA A 303 -5.22 -6.12 -19.19
C ALA A 303 -4.91 -5.12 -18.06
N ASN A 304 -3.71 -4.53 -18.04
CA ASN A 304 -3.35 -3.53 -17.04
C ASN A 304 -4.13 -2.22 -17.15
N MET A 305 -4.67 -1.88 -18.32
CA MET A 305 -5.55 -0.71 -18.46
C MET A 305 -6.83 -0.87 -17.62
N LEU A 306 -7.24 -2.10 -17.30
CA LEU A 306 -8.38 -2.36 -16.42
C LEU A 306 -8.13 -1.85 -15.00
N ASN A 307 -6.91 -1.99 -14.47
CA ASN A 307 -6.53 -1.45 -13.15
C ASN A 307 -6.58 0.08 -13.14
N SER A 308 -6.15 0.73 -14.24
CA SER A 308 -6.30 2.19 -14.37
C SER A 308 -7.77 2.62 -14.35
N MET A 309 -8.64 1.86 -15.02
CA MET A 309 -10.07 2.14 -15.09
C MET A 309 -10.76 1.90 -13.74
N GLU A 310 -10.40 0.84 -13.02
CA GLU A 310 -10.87 0.55 -11.66
C GLU A 310 -10.54 1.70 -10.71
N MET A 311 -9.28 2.13 -10.67
CA MET A 311 -8.84 3.24 -9.82
C MET A 311 -9.51 4.57 -10.20
N ALA A 312 -9.73 4.82 -11.49
CA ALA A 312 -10.46 6.01 -11.95
C ALA A 312 -11.93 5.97 -11.52
N PHE A 313 -12.56 4.81 -11.60
CA PHE A 313 -13.94 4.63 -11.17
C PHE A 313 -14.08 4.77 -9.66
N GLU A 314 -13.17 4.17 -8.87
CA GLU A 314 -13.11 4.36 -7.42
C GLU A 314 -12.95 5.85 -7.08
N PHE A 315 -12.04 6.56 -7.76
CA PHE A 315 -11.80 7.98 -7.54
C PHE A 315 -13.04 8.86 -7.81
N VAL A 316 -13.65 8.70 -8.98
CA VAL A 316 -14.87 9.43 -9.38
C VAL A 316 -15.98 9.14 -8.38
N SER A 317 -16.11 7.89 -7.98
CA SER A 317 -17.15 7.49 -7.06
C SER A 317 -16.91 8.04 -5.65
N LEU A 318 -15.68 8.06 -5.15
CA LEU A 318 -15.36 8.69 -3.86
C LEU A 318 -15.67 10.20 -3.86
N ILE A 319 -15.48 10.89 -4.98
CA ILE A 319 -15.73 12.33 -5.08
C ILE A 319 -17.21 12.66 -5.32
N LEU A 320 -17.93 11.87 -6.11
CA LEU A 320 -19.31 12.17 -6.49
C LEU A 320 -20.33 11.40 -5.63
N LEU A 321 -20.19 10.09 -5.52
CA LEU A 321 -21.16 9.23 -4.84
C LEU A 321 -21.15 9.45 -3.33
N LEU A 322 -19.98 9.55 -2.70
CA LEU A 322 -19.89 9.71 -1.25
C LEU A 322 -20.60 10.98 -0.71
N PRO A 323 -20.37 12.20 -1.26
CA PRO A 323 -21.10 13.39 -0.80
C PRO A 323 -22.60 13.35 -1.15
N LEU A 324 -22.98 12.76 -2.29
CA LEU A 324 -24.39 12.59 -2.67
C LEU A 324 -25.10 11.65 -1.69
N LEU A 325 -24.48 10.52 -1.36
CA LEU A 325 -25.01 9.54 -0.43
C LEU A 325 -25.14 10.14 0.98
N THR A 326 -24.11 10.81 1.47
CA THR A 326 -24.13 11.45 2.79
C THR A 326 -25.15 12.58 2.88
N SER A 327 -25.30 13.42 1.84
CA SER A 327 -26.34 14.45 1.77
C SER A 327 -27.75 13.85 1.73
N PHE A 328 -27.97 12.82 0.91
CA PHE A 328 -29.25 12.14 0.79
C PHE A 328 -29.66 11.43 2.08
N LEU A 329 -28.72 10.74 2.73
CA LEU A 329 -28.95 10.03 3.98
C LEU A 329 -29.16 10.99 5.17
N SER A 330 -28.43 12.12 5.19
CA SER A 330 -28.63 13.18 6.19
C SER A 330 -30.03 13.79 6.10
N LYS A 331 -30.54 14.01 4.87
CA LYS A 331 -31.93 14.47 4.63
C LYS A 331 -33.00 13.49 5.11
N ARG A 332 -32.68 12.19 5.25
CA ARG A 332 -33.60 11.16 5.74
C ARG A 332 -33.58 10.96 7.27
N GLY A 333 -32.79 11.74 8.01
CA GLY A 333 -32.76 11.67 9.48
C GLY A 333 -32.22 10.35 10.06
N LEU A 334 -31.58 9.52 9.23
CA LEU A 334 -31.02 8.24 9.67
C LEU A 334 -29.76 8.47 10.50
N SER A 335 -29.66 7.78 11.64
CA SER A 335 -28.47 7.81 12.50
C SER A 335 -27.24 7.28 11.74
N ALA A 336 -26.09 7.94 11.94
CA ALA A 336 -24.82 7.62 11.27
C ALA A 336 -24.42 6.13 11.41
N PHE A 337 -24.78 5.50 12.53
CA PHE A 337 -24.49 4.09 12.78
C PHE A 337 -25.24 3.14 11.84
N TYR A 338 -26.55 3.38 11.63
CA TYR A 338 -27.35 2.54 10.74
C TYR A 338 -26.98 2.75 9.28
N ASN A 339 -26.65 3.99 8.90
CA ASN A 339 -26.13 4.28 7.57
C ASN A 339 -24.84 3.50 7.30
N ASN A 340 -23.83 3.61 8.18
CA ASN A 340 -22.58 2.87 8.03
C ASN A 340 -22.80 1.35 7.95
N LYS A 341 -23.77 0.80 8.71
CA LYS A 341 -24.12 -0.62 8.65
C LYS A 341 -24.74 -1.04 7.31
N TYR A 342 -25.77 -0.34 6.83
CA TYR A 342 -26.44 -0.69 5.57
C TYR A 342 -25.52 -0.50 4.37
N THR A 343 -24.75 0.58 4.38
CA THR A 343 -23.67 0.86 3.43
C THR A 343 -22.69 -0.32 3.44
N ALA A 344 -22.14 -0.71 4.59
CA ALA A 344 -21.26 -1.89 4.70
C ALA A 344 -21.86 -3.19 4.15
N GLN A 345 -23.13 -3.48 4.46
CA GLN A 345 -23.80 -4.67 3.93
C GLN A 345 -23.99 -4.62 2.41
N ALA A 346 -24.32 -3.45 1.86
CA ALA A 346 -24.52 -3.25 0.43
C ALA A 346 -23.24 -3.50 -0.37
N SER A 347 -22.06 -3.07 0.10
CA SER A 347 -20.83 -3.39 -0.64
C SER A 347 -20.34 -4.80 -0.46
N ILE A 348 -20.58 -5.45 0.69
CA ILE A 348 -20.26 -6.87 0.80
C ILE A 348 -21.08 -7.65 -0.23
N ALA A 349 -22.36 -7.29 -0.40
CA ALA A 349 -23.20 -7.85 -1.46
C ALA A 349 -22.69 -7.49 -2.87
N ALA A 350 -22.30 -6.23 -3.11
CA ALA A 350 -21.73 -5.78 -4.37
C ALA A 350 -20.42 -6.54 -4.72
N LEU A 351 -19.54 -6.73 -3.74
CA LEU A 351 -18.32 -7.50 -3.87
C LEU A 351 -18.62 -8.97 -4.23
N ALA A 352 -19.57 -9.59 -3.53
CA ALA A 352 -19.98 -10.96 -3.82
C ALA A 352 -20.54 -11.11 -5.24
N VAL A 353 -21.41 -10.19 -5.66
CA VAL A 353 -21.95 -10.15 -7.02
C VAL A 353 -20.82 -9.93 -8.05
N GLY A 354 -19.89 -9.01 -7.79
CA GLY A 354 -18.73 -8.76 -8.64
C GLY A 354 -17.87 -10.01 -8.84
N CYS A 355 -17.53 -10.71 -7.75
CA CYS A 355 -16.78 -11.96 -7.80
C CYS A 355 -17.51 -13.05 -8.59
N ILE A 356 -18.84 -13.18 -8.44
CA ILE A 356 -19.65 -14.14 -9.22
C ILE A 356 -19.64 -13.76 -10.71
N CYS A 357 -19.80 -12.46 -11.02
CA CYS A 357 -19.71 -11.97 -12.40
C CYS A 357 -18.36 -12.31 -13.04
N ILE A 358 -17.24 -12.11 -12.31
CA ILE A 358 -15.90 -12.45 -12.80
C ILE A 358 -15.77 -13.97 -13.00
N ALA A 359 -16.22 -14.78 -12.03
CA ALA A 359 -16.10 -16.23 -12.07
C ALA A 359 -16.82 -16.85 -13.28
N PHE A 360 -18.00 -16.31 -13.63
CA PHE A 360 -18.84 -16.84 -14.71
C PHE A 360 -18.79 -16.00 -15.99
N ALA A 361 -17.88 -15.03 -16.14
CA ALA A 361 -17.84 -14.15 -17.31
C ALA A 361 -17.50 -14.93 -18.61
N PRO A 362 -18.42 -15.02 -19.59
CA PRO A 362 -18.12 -15.60 -20.91
C PRO A 362 -17.42 -14.60 -21.84
N VAL A 363 -17.59 -13.29 -21.61
CA VAL A 363 -17.00 -12.19 -22.38
C VAL A 363 -16.37 -11.15 -21.46
N ALA A 364 -15.31 -10.51 -21.94
CA ALA A 364 -14.54 -9.51 -21.20
C ALA A 364 -15.40 -8.39 -20.60
N GLY A 365 -16.49 -7.97 -21.28
CA GLY A 365 -17.39 -6.94 -20.76
C GLY A 365 -18.05 -7.30 -19.42
N ILE A 366 -18.39 -8.59 -19.19
CA ILE A 366 -18.97 -9.04 -17.92
C ILE A 366 -17.90 -9.08 -16.83
N ALA A 367 -16.67 -9.46 -17.16
CA ALA A 367 -15.54 -9.41 -16.22
C ALA A 367 -15.21 -7.96 -15.81
N ILE A 368 -15.24 -7.03 -16.77
CA ILE A 368 -15.08 -5.58 -16.52
C ILE A 368 -16.18 -5.07 -15.59
N LEU A 369 -17.44 -5.40 -15.87
CA LEU A 369 -18.55 -5.00 -15.00
C LEU A 369 -18.36 -5.58 -13.59
N GLY A 370 -17.99 -6.85 -13.49
CA GLY A 370 -17.70 -7.50 -12.21
C GLY A 370 -16.53 -6.90 -11.45
N MET A 371 -15.55 -6.30 -12.13
CA MET A 371 -14.41 -5.58 -11.54
C MET A 371 -14.79 -4.19 -11.05
N LEU A 372 -15.66 -3.46 -11.77
CA LEU A 372 -16.10 -2.12 -11.39
C LEU A 372 -17.19 -2.11 -10.30
N LEU A 373 -17.95 -3.20 -10.18
CA LEU A 373 -19.06 -3.31 -9.24
C LEU A 373 -18.62 -3.20 -7.76
N PRO A 374 -17.51 -3.85 -7.32
CA PRO A 374 -16.89 -3.62 -6.02
C PRO A 374 -16.41 -2.19 -5.79
N SER A 375 -15.99 -1.50 -6.86
CA SER A 375 -15.46 -0.13 -6.79
C SER A 375 -16.55 0.93 -6.61
N ILE A 376 -17.84 0.57 -6.70
CA ILE A 376 -18.95 1.45 -6.32
C ILE A 376 -18.91 1.61 -4.79
N PRO A 377 -18.65 2.82 -4.25
CA PRO A 377 -18.58 3.10 -2.84
C PRO A 377 -19.99 3.03 -2.26
N SER A 378 -20.40 1.82 -1.96
CA SER A 378 -21.28 1.54 -0.84
C SER A 378 -20.46 1.26 0.43
N ILE A 379 -19.13 1.40 0.42
CA ILE A 379 -18.26 1.24 1.59
C ILE A 379 -17.17 2.31 1.55
N PRO A 380 -16.82 2.90 2.70
CA PRO A 380 -15.50 3.48 2.88
C PRO A 380 -14.48 2.33 2.81
N SER A 381 -13.69 2.21 1.75
CA SER A 381 -12.61 1.19 1.64
C SER A 381 -11.84 1.08 2.96
N PRO A 382 -11.23 -0.05 3.35
CA PRO A 382 -10.45 -0.13 4.59
C PRO A 382 -9.38 0.98 4.71
N LEU A 383 -8.95 1.55 3.59
CA LEU A 383 -8.16 2.80 3.47
C LEU A 383 -8.88 4.07 3.95
N VAL A 384 -10.20 4.17 3.79
CA VAL A 384 -11.04 5.19 4.44
C VAL A 384 -11.26 4.84 5.93
N LEU A 385 -11.43 3.57 6.33
CA LEU A 385 -11.57 3.21 7.75
C LEU A 385 -10.32 3.56 8.59
N THR A 386 -9.12 3.42 8.04
CA THR A 386 -7.88 3.88 8.71
C THR A 386 -7.82 5.40 8.84
N SER A 387 -8.40 6.15 7.90
CA SER A 387 -8.55 7.61 8.01
C SER A 387 -9.72 8.04 8.93
N SER A 388 -10.82 7.28 8.97
CA SER A 388 -12.00 7.56 9.79
C SER A 388 -11.82 7.15 11.25
N CYS A 389 -11.10 6.07 11.55
CA CYS A 389 -10.67 5.75 12.92
C CYS A 389 -9.79 6.87 13.52
N ARG A 390 -9.05 7.60 12.68
CA ARG A 390 -8.26 8.77 13.11
C ARG A 390 -9.12 10.03 13.29
N LEU A 391 -10.27 10.12 12.62
CA LEU A 391 -11.25 11.21 12.78
C LEU A 391 -12.14 11.00 14.02
N ASP A 392 -12.53 9.77 14.33
CA ASP A 392 -13.39 9.47 15.50
C ASP A 392 -12.65 9.56 16.86
N TYR A 393 -11.32 9.40 16.89
CA TYR A 393 -10.55 9.62 18.13
C TYR A 393 -10.68 11.07 18.66
N ASN A 394 -10.80 12.05 17.76
CA ASN A 394 -11.03 13.45 18.15
C ASN A 394 -12.49 13.75 18.54
N SER A 395 -13.44 12.86 18.25
CA SER A 395 -14.87 13.01 18.59
C SER A 395 -15.24 12.33 19.92
N ILE A 396 -14.47 11.32 20.34
CA ILE A 396 -14.70 10.59 21.60
C ILE A 396 -14.16 11.35 22.84
N GLY A 397 -13.32 12.38 22.63
CA GLY A 397 -12.78 13.22 23.70
C GLY A 397 -13.78 14.16 24.42
N SER A 398 -15.04 14.25 23.97
CA SER A 398 -16.02 15.19 24.56
C SER A 398 -17.09 14.54 25.45
N ARG A 399 -16.99 13.22 25.74
CA ARG A 399 -17.90 12.52 26.66
C ARG A 399 -17.20 11.50 27.56
N SER A 400 -16.17 11.92 28.28
CA SER A 400 -15.76 11.25 29.51
C SER A 400 -15.68 12.29 30.63
N ARG A 401 -16.68 12.21 31.53
CA ARG A 401 -16.74 12.99 32.77
C ARG A 401 -15.67 12.40 33.70
N PHE A 402 -14.46 12.93 33.67
CA PHE A 402 -13.46 12.76 34.73
C PHE A 402 -13.14 14.16 35.30
N PRO A 403 -12.92 14.29 36.61
CA PRO A 403 -12.86 15.58 37.30
C PRO A 403 -11.61 16.37 36.87
N PRO A 404 -11.65 17.70 36.96
CA PRO A 404 -10.55 18.55 36.49
C PRO A 404 -9.28 18.31 37.31
N PRO A 405 -8.08 18.41 36.69
CA PRO A 405 -6.84 18.41 37.45
C PRO A 405 -6.73 19.72 38.24
N LEU A 406 -6.28 19.58 39.49
CA LEU A 406 -6.00 20.67 40.41
C LEU A 406 -5.08 21.71 39.77
N SER A 407 -5.52 22.96 39.84
CA SER A 407 -4.76 24.16 39.56
C SER A 407 -3.56 24.25 40.52
N CYS A 408 -2.34 24.09 40.01
CA CYS A 408 -1.13 24.56 40.70
C CYS A 408 -1.03 26.09 40.54
N TYR A 409 -1.58 26.83 41.51
CA TYR A 409 -1.27 28.24 41.71
C TYR A 409 0.15 28.35 42.30
N LYS A 410 1.05 29.06 41.61
CA LYS A 410 2.36 29.47 42.13
C LYS A 410 2.32 30.99 42.34
N HIS A 411 2.07 31.41 43.58
CA HIS A 411 2.78 32.50 44.29
C HIS A 411 1.99 32.99 45.51
N GLY A 412 2.67 33.07 46.66
CA GLY A 412 2.51 34.22 47.55
C GLY A 412 2.18 33.95 49.02
N ARG A 413 3.25 33.85 49.82
CA ARG A 413 3.40 34.32 51.22
C ARG A 413 2.73 33.56 52.38
N CYS A 414 3.59 33.33 53.38
CA CYS A 414 3.36 32.95 54.78
C CYS A 414 2.31 33.83 55.47
N GLU A 415 1.43 33.22 56.27
CA GLU A 415 1.53 33.12 57.74
C GLU A 415 0.70 31.93 58.23
#